data_AF-A0A662H8C2-F1
#
_entry.id   AF-A0A662H8C2-F1
#
_cell.length_a   1.000
_cell.length_b   1.000
_cell.length_c   1.000
_cell.angle_alpha   90.00
_cell.angle_beta   90.00
_cell.angle_gamma   90.00
#
_symmetry.space_group_name_H-M   'P 1'
#
loop_
_entity.id
_entity.type
_entity.pdbx_description
1 polymer ?
#
loop_
_entity_poly.entity_id
_entity_poly.type
_entity_poly.pdbx_seq_one_letter_code
_entity_poly.pdbx_strand_id
1 'polypeptide(L)'
;MVKLKKPGGAKAVLAAVLALIITLALGIGIHLAQLNEIKNNLKVEGLRFKNIDVTGDVAGIPTGIKLNLELLVQNPTSYTLDIERLTYNIYVEDKLLGEDTLQHLVIPAHSTHPIPITL
;
A
#
# COMPACT_ATOMS: atom_id res chain seq x y z
N MET A 1 0.75 26.96 63.93
CA MET A 1 1.00 27.52 62.58
C MET A 1 1.73 26.49 61.73
N VAL A 2 1.05 25.84 60.80
CA VAL A 2 1.68 24.86 59.88
C VAL A 2 1.85 25.55 58.52
N LYS A 3 3.11 25.78 58.11
CA LYS A 3 3.43 26.29 56.77
C LYS A 3 3.26 25.16 55.75
N LEU A 4 2.20 25.23 54.94
CA LEU A 4 2.04 24.40 53.74
C LEU A 4 3.08 24.82 52.69
N LYS A 5 4.16 24.07 52.60
CA LYS A 5 5.17 24.20 51.54
C LYS A 5 4.57 23.66 50.24
N LYS A 6 4.01 24.53 49.39
CA LYS A 6 3.57 24.16 48.02
C LYS A 6 4.80 23.69 47.22
N PRO A 7 4.87 22.42 46.78
CA PRO A 7 5.97 21.99 45.95
C PRO A 7 5.69 22.39 44.49
N GLY A 8 6.49 23.32 43.97
CA GLY A 8 7.05 23.23 42.61
C GLY A 8 6.10 23.18 41.41
N GLY A 9 5.30 24.22 41.16
CA GLY A 9 4.53 24.36 39.91
C GLY A 9 5.39 24.24 38.65
N ALA A 10 6.61 24.77 38.65
CA ALA A 10 7.53 24.65 37.53
C ALA A 10 8.00 23.19 37.26
N LYS A 11 8.18 22.38 38.32
CA LYS A 11 8.58 20.97 38.18
C LYS A 11 7.45 20.10 37.65
N ALA A 12 6.22 20.36 38.10
CA ALA A 12 5.03 19.68 37.59
C ALA A 12 4.76 20.03 36.12
N VAL A 13 4.91 21.30 35.74
CA VAL A 13 4.78 21.76 34.35
C VAL A 13 5.87 21.13 33.47
N LEU A 14 7.12 21.12 33.92
CA LEU A 14 8.23 20.50 33.18
C LEU A 14 8.00 18.99 32.97
N ALA A 15 7.52 18.28 33.99
CA ALA A 15 7.20 16.86 33.89
C ALA A 15 6.05 16.59 32.90
N ALA A 16 5.01 17.44 32.90
CA ALA A 16 3.89 17.32 31.97
C ALA A 16 4.32 17.56 30.51
N VAL A 17 5.17 18.56 30.27
CA VAL A 17 5.74 18.84 28.94
C VAL A 17 6.61 17.67 28.48
N LEU A 18 7.43 17.10 29.36
CA LEU A 18 8.27 15.95 29.03
C LEU A 18 7.44 14.72 28.66
N ALA A 19 6.38 14.44 29.43
CA ALA A 19 5.46 13.33 29.17
C ALA A 19 4.74 13.48 27.82
N LEU A 20 4.36 14.71 27.46
CA LEU A 20 3.77 15.02 26.15
C LEU A 20 4.75 14.77 25.00
N ILE A 21 6.00 15.21 25.15
CA ILE A 21 7.04 14.99 24.12
C ILE A 21 7.32 13.49 23.94
N ILE A 22 7.37 12.72 25.03
CA ILE A 22 7.59 11.26 24.98
C ILE A 22 6.42 10.56 24.29
N THR A 23 5.17 10.94 24.59
CA THR A 23 3.99 10.34 23.93
C THR A 23 3.94 10.67 22.44
N LEU A 24 4.28 11.90 22.04
CA LEU A 24 4.40 12.28 20.63
C LEU A 24 5.52 11.49 19.93
N ALA A 25 6.70 11.38 20.54
CA ALA A 25 7.83 10.63 19.97
C ALA A 25 7.53 9.13 19.83
N LEU A 26 6.84 8.53 20.81
CA LEU A 26 6.39 7.13 20.74
C LEU A 26 5.37 6.93 19.62
N GLY A 27 4.39 7.83 19.48
CA GLY A 27 3.41 7.77 18.39
C GLY A 27 4.07 7.83 17.02
N ILE A 28 5.01 8.76 16.82
CA ILE A 28 5.78 8.88 15.57
C ILE A 28 6.62 7.62 15.33
N GLY A 29 7.29 7.09 16.35
CA GLY A 29 8.11 5.88 16.24
C GLY A 29 7.31 4.65 15.79
N ILE A 30 6.10 4.47 16.34
CA ILE A 30 5.18 3.40 15.93
C ILE A 30 4.79 3.56 14.45
N HIS A 31 4.42 4.77 14.01
CA HIS A 31 4.07 5.02 12.62
C HIS A 31 5.23 4.76 11.64
N LEU A 32 6.46 5.12 12.02
CA LEU A 32 7.64 4.84 11.20
C LEU A 32 7.95 3.33 11.09
N ALA A 33 7.76 2.58 12.19
CA ALA A 33 7.92 1.13 12.16
C ALA A 33 6.88 0.46 11.23
N GLN A 34 5.63 0.92 11.26
CA GLN A 34 4.57 0.46 10.35
C GLN A 34 4.93 0.69 8.88
N LEU A 35 5.40 1.88 8.53
CA LEU A 35 5.83 2.20 7.16
C LEU A 35 6.99 1.31 6.70
N ASN A 36 7.91 0.97 7.59
CA ASN A 36 9.04 0.09 7.27
C ASN A 36 8.60 -1.37 7.05
N GLU A 37 7.64 -1.87 7.83
CA GLU A 37 7.05 -3.19 7.58
C GLU A 37 6.28 -3.22 6.25
N ILE A 38 5.53 -2.18 5.93
CA ILE A 38 4.79 -2.06 4.67
C ILE A 38 5.74 -2.08 3.46
N LYS A 39 6.77 -1.23 3.47
CA LYS A 39 7.72 -1.09 2.35
C LYS A 39 8.40 -2.42 2.00
N ASN A 40 8.73 -3.23 3.01
CA ASN A 40 9.52 -4.44 2.82
C ASN A 40 8.69 -5.71 2.58
N ASN A 41 7.38 -5.68 2.83
CA ASN A 41 6.55 -6.90 2.82
C ASN A 41 5.46 -6.93 1.76
N LEU A 42 5.29 -5.87 0.97
CA LEU A 42 4.31 -5.85 -0.12
C LEU A 42 4.77 -6.83 -1.20
N LYS A 43 4.01 -7.91 -1.41
CA LYS A 43 4.39 -9.00 -2.30
C LYS A 43 3.45 -9.08 -3.49
N VAL A 44 4.03 -9.03 -4.68
CA VAL A 44 3.31 -9.40 -5.91
C VAL A 44 3.34 -10.93 -6.00
N GLU A 45 2.18 -11.57 -5.88
CA GLU A 45 2.07 -13.04 -5.94
C GLU A 45 2.14 -13.57 -7.37
N GLY A 46 1.74 -12.76 -8.36
CA GLY A 46 1.87 -13.09 -9.77
C GLY A 46 0.79 -12.47 -10.65
N LEU A 47 0.85 -12.82 -11.94
CA LEU A 47 -0.15 -12.47 -12.95
C LEU A 47 -1.08 -13.66 -13.18
N ARG A 48 -2.39 -13.41 -13.24
CA ARG A 48 -3.41 -14.39 -13.63
C ARG A 48 -4.10 -13.95 -14.91
N PHE A 49 -4.33 -14.89 -15.80
CA PHE A 49 -5.24 -14.69 -16.93
C PHE A 49 -6.68 -14.76 -16.41
N LYS A 50 -7.43 -13.68 -16.61
CA LYS A 50 -8.86 -13.65 -16.31
C LYS A 50 -9.66 -14.22 -17.47
N ASN A 51 -9.40 -13.73 -18.68
CA ASN A 51 -10.03 -14.17 -19.93
C ASN A 51 -9.14 -13.85 -21.13
N ILE A 52 -9.30 -14.63 -22.20
CA ILE A 52 -8.68 -14.40 -23.51
C ILE A 52 -9.83 -14.29 -24.52
N ASP A 53 -9.97 -13.12 -25.12
CA ASP A 53 -10.98 -12.87 -26.15
C ASP A 53 -10.30 -12.77 -27.51
N VAL A 54 -10.91 -13.38 -28.51
CA VAL A 54 -10.42 -13.31 -29.88
C VAL A 54 -11.16 -12.19 -30.60
N THR A 55 -10.44 -11.28 -31.26
CA THR A 55 -11.02 -10.08 -31.87
C THR A 55 -10.75 -10.02 -33.37
N GLY A 56 -11.75 -9.52 -34.11
CA GLY A 56 -11.70 -9.37 -35.56
C GLY A 56 -11.73 -10.71 -36.32
N ASP A 57 -12.33 -10.69 -37.51
CA ASP A 57 -12.46 -11.88 -38.36
C ASP A 57 -12.23 -11.48 -39.82
N VAL A 58 -11.26 -12.13 -40.46
CA VAL A 58 -11.07 -12.10 -41.91
C VAL A 58 -11.11 -13.53 -42.42
N ALA A 59 -12.18 -13.88 -43.12
CA ALA A 59 -12.39 -15.20 -43.73
C ALA A 59 -12.34 -16.39 -42.74
N GLY A 60 -12.84 -16.21 -41.51
CA GLY A 60 -12.83 -17.22 -40.46
C GLY A 60 -11.53 -17.26 -39.67
N ILE A 61 -10.60 -16.33 -39.91
CA ILE A 61 -9.31 -16.24 -39.24
C ILE A 61 -9.33 -15.05 -38.29
N PRO A 62 -9.11 -15.29 -36.97
CA PRO A 62 -8.85 -14.25 -36.00
C PRO A 62 -7.75 -13.28 -36.41
N THR A 63 -8.01 -11.97 -36.29
CA THR A 63 -7.01 -10.94 -36.61
C THR A 63 -6.40 -10.27 -35.39
N GLY A 64 -6.94 -10.54 -34.20
CA GLY A 64 -6.47 -9.99 -32.93
C GLY A 64 -6.82 -10.89 -31.75
N ILE A 65 -6.12 -10.65 -30.64
CA ILE A 65 -6.35 -11.29 -29.35
C ILE A 65 -6.36 -10.16 -28.33
N LYS A 66 -7.35 -10.17 -27.45
CA LYS A 66 -7.45 -9.29 -26.29
C LYS A 66 -7.22 -10.12 -25.03
N LEU A 67 -6.29 -9.67 -24.20
CA LEU A 67 -5.88 -10.39 -22.99
C LEU A 67 -6.34 -9.61 -21.77
N ASN A 68 -7.25 -10.19 -21.00
CA ASN A 68 -7.66 -9.62 -19.72
C ASN A 68 -6.84 -10.30 -18.61
N LEU A 69 -5.94 -9.56 -17.97
CA LEU A 69 -5.07 -10.07 -16.91
C LEU A 69 -5.48 -9.46 -15.56
N GLU A 70 -5.08 -10.11 -14.47
CA GLU A 70 -5.18 -9.58 -13.12
C GLU A 70 -3.84 -9.76 -12.41
N LEU A 71 -3.31 -8.68 -11.83
CA LEU A 71 -2.16 -8.72 -10.94
C LEU A 71 -2.65 -8.99 -9.52
N LEU A 72 -2.14 -10.05 -8.89
CA LEU A 72 -2.44 -10.35 -7.50
C LEU A 72 -1.42 -9.67 -6.59
N VAL A 73 -1.89 -8.72 -5.80
CA VAL A 73 -1.08 -8.04 -4.80
C VAL A 73 -1.50 -8.51 -3.42
N GLN A 74 -0.57 -9.13 -2.70
CA GLN A 74 -0.76 -9.59 -1.35
C GLN A 74 -0.26 -8.55 -0.36
N ASN A 75 -1.10 -8.25 0.63
CA ASN A 75 -0.75 -7.51 1.82
C ASN A 75 -0.66 -8.48 3.01
N PRO A 76 0.55 -8.95 3.36
CA PRO A 76 0.74 -9.84 4.51
C PRO A 76 0.79 -9.07 5.84
N THR A 77 0.65 -7.74 5.82
CA THR A 77 0.73 -6.92 7.02
C THR A 77 -0.62 -6.83 7.72
N SER A 78 -0.58 -6.46 9.01
CA SER A 78 -1.77 -6.19 9.81
C SER A 78 -2.41 -4.82 9.56
N TYR A 79 -1.94 -4.08 8.56
CA TYR A 79 -2.37 -2.72 8.26
C TYR A 79 -3.00 -2.66 6.87
N THR A 80 -4.08 -1.91 6.73
CA THR A 80 -4.61 -1.57 5.40
C THR A 80 -3.62 -0.66 4.69
N LEU A 81 -3.33 -0.98 3.44
CA LEU A 81 -2.50 -0.17 2.57
C LEU A 81 -3.40 0.75 1.76
N ASP A 82 -3.14 2.05 1.86
CA ASP A 82 -3.73 3.05 0.97
C ASP A 82 -2.63 3.50 0.00
N ILE A 83 -2.73 3.05 -1.24
CA ILE A 83 -1.76 3.33 -2.29
C ILE A 83 -2.33 4.44 -3.15
N GLU A 84 -1.77 5.64 -2.99
CA GLU A 84 -2.18 6.81 -3.77
C GLU A 84 -2.03 6.59 -5.28
N ARG A 85 -0.93 5.93 -5.68
CA ARG A 85 -0.61 5.67 -7.08
C ARG A 85 0.19 4.39 -7.27
N LEU A 86 -0.28 3.53 -8.18
CA LEU A 86 0.43 2.37 -8.67
C LEU A 86 0.63 2.51 -10.18
N THR A 87 1.88 2.62 -10.62
CA THR A 87 2.23 2.59 -12.05
C THR A 87 2.86 1.25 -12.37
N TYR A 88 2.41 0.61 -13.45
CA TYR A 88 2.94 -0.68 -13.91
C TYR A 88 3.29 -0.64 -15.39
N ASN A 89 4.33 -1.37 -15.75
CA ASN A 89 4.80 -1.55 -17.13
C ASN A 89 4.93 -3.06 -17.39
N ILE A 90 4.38 -3.54 -18.50
CA ILE A 90 4.36 -4.95 -18.87
C ILE A 90 5.24 -5.15 -20.08
N TYR A 91 6.24 -6.03 -19.91
CA TYR A 91 7.19 -6.38 -20.96
C TYR A 91 7.06 -7.86 -21.33
N VAL A 92 7.16 -8.16 -22.63
CA VAL A 92 7.30 -9.52 -23.15
C VAL A 92 8.49 -9.50 -24.11
N GLU A 93 9.48 -10.35 -23.88
CA GLU A 93 10.72 -10.39 -24.67
C GLU A 93 11.35 -9.00 -24.82
N ASP A 94 11.49 -8.28 -23.69
CA ASP A 94 12.01 -6.90 -23.59
C ASP A 94 11.20 -5.83 -24.34
N LYS A 95 10.05 -6.17 -24.93
CA LYS A 95 9.16 -5.23 -25.61
C LYS A 95 8.02 -4.80 -24.68
N LEU A 96 7.84 -3.48 -24.53
CA LEU A 96 6.71 -2.92 -23.78
C LEU A 96 5.40 -3.27 -24.51
N LEU A 97 4.51 -3.98 -23.83
CA LEU A 97 3.19 -4.35 -24.31
C LEU A 97 2.07 -3.48 -23.71
N GLY A 98 2.28 -2.92 -22.53
CA GLY A 98 1.31 -2.05 -21.90
C GLY A 98 1.86 -1.32 -20.70
N GLU A 99 1.36 -0.11 -20.47
CA GLU A 99 1.60 0.70 -19.29
C GLU A 99 0.28 1.26 -18.79
N ASP A 100 0.15 1.40 -17.48
CA ASP A 100 -1.00 2.09 -16.89
C ASP A 100 -0.66 2.64 -15.51
N THR A 101 -1.51 3.53 -15.02
CA THR A 101 -1.44 4.09 -13.68
C THR A 101 -2.79 4.06 -13.01
N LEU A 102 -2.87 3.33 -11.91
CA LEU A 102 -4.03 3.28 -11.04
C LEU A 102 -3.84 4.25 -9.87
N GLN A 103 -4.94 4.84 -9.43
CA GLN A 103 -4.97 5.79 -8.31
C GLN A 103 -5.93 5.31 -7.23
N HIS A 104 -5.63 5.66 -5.98
CA HIS A 104 -6.47 5.36 -4.81
C HIS A 104 -6.78 3.87 -4.67
N LEU A 105 -5.74 3.04 -4.63
CA LEU A 105 -5.90 1.60 -4.44
C LEU A 105 -5.81 1.25 -2.95
N VAL A 106 -6.87 0.67 -2.41
CA VAL A 106 -6.93 0.22 -1.01
C VAL A 106 -6.79 -1.29 -0.94
N ILE A 107 -5.73 -1.77 -0.28
CA ILE A 107 -5.48 -3.21 -0.07
C ILE A 107 -5.64 -3.52 1.43
N PRO A 108 -6.72 -4.19 1.85
CA PRO A 108 -6.94 -4.54 3.25
C PRO A 108 -5.81 -5.38 3.85
N ALA A 109 -5.64 -5.29 5.18
CA ALA A 109 -4.71 -6.14 5.93
C ALA A 109 -4.98 -7.63 5.68
N HIS A 110 -3.91 -8.45 5.63
CA HIS A 110 -3.96 -9.91 5.45
C HIS A 110 -4.83 -10.37 4.28
N SER A 111 -4.78 -9.62 3.17
CA SER A 111 -5.62 -9.90 2.00
C SER A 111 -4.80 -9.96 0.71
N THR A 112 -5.34 -10.67 -0.28
CA THR A 112 -4.88 -10.62 -1.66
C THR A 112 -5.91 -9.86 -2.48
N HIS A 113 -5.48 -8.77 -3.10
CA HIS A 113 -6.35 -7.93 -3.91
C HIS A 113 -6.03 -8.09 -5.39
N PRO A 114 -7.02 -8.43 -6.24
CA PRO A 114 -6.84 -8.51 -7.68
C PRO A 114 -6.90 -7.12 -8.30
N ILE A 115 -5.88 -6.76 -9.06
CA ILE A 115 -5.81 -5.51 -9.81
C ILE A 115 -5.99 -5.84 -11.29
N PRO A 116 -7.10 -5.40 -11.94
CA PRO A 116 -7.32 -5.68 -13.34
C PRO A 116 -6.33 -4.94 -14.23
N ILE A 117 -5.80 -5.64 -15.22
CA ILE A 117 -4.90 -5.15 -16.25
C ILE A 117 -5.56 -5.45 -17.61
N THR A 118 -5.67 -4.43 -18.45
CA THR A 118 -6.17 -4.60 -19.82
C THR A 118 -5.02 -4.41 -20.80
N LEU A 119 -4.81 -5.39 -21.68
CA LEU A 119 -3.82 -5.40 -22.76
C LEU A 119 -4.52 -5.64 -24.11
#